data_AF-A0A644TZK7-F1
#
_entry.id   AF-A0A644TZK7-F1
#
_cell.length_a   1.000
_cell.length_b   1.000
_cell.length_c   1.000
_cell.angle_alpha   90.00
_cell.angle_beta   90.00
_cell.angle_gamma   90.00
#
_symmetry.space_group_name_H-M   'P 1'
#
loop_
_entity.id
_entity.type
_entity.pdbx_description
1 polymer ?
#
loop_
_entity_poly.entity_id
_entity_poly.type
_entity_poly.pdbx_seq_one_letter_code
_entity_poly.pdbx_strand_id
1 'polypeptide(L)'
;MKMLSTILKQFFHKPATTMFPYEPLENFEGTRGHLVFDPSKCTSCMMCMKRCPSQAIVVQRAEKLWTLDRFRCVMCGNCVDVCKFDALSMAREYSESATPAERSVETYEITYVKPERPKKETAE
;
A
#
# COMPACT_ATOMS: atom_id res chain seq x y z
N MET A 1 13.11 45.21 -19.94
CA MET A 1 13.44 44.06 -20.82
C MET A 1 13.86 42.78 -20.08
N LYS A 2 13.41 42.52 -18.83
CA LYS A 2 13.77 41.27 -18.12
C LYS A 2 12.99 40.06 -18.62
N MET A 3 11.73 40.23 -19.04
CA MET A 3 10.89 39.13 -19.56
C MET A 3 11.46 38.46 -20.82
N LEU A 4 11.97 39.23 -21.79
CA LEU A 4 12.52 38.66 -23.02
C LEU A 4 13.70 37.72 -22.73
N SER A 5 14.55 38.08 -21.76
CA SER A 5 15.68 37.26 -21.34
C SER A 5 15.25 35.94 -20.67
N THR A 6 14.14 35.95 -19.94
CA THR A 6 13.59 34.75 -19.30
C THR A 6 12.96 33.82 -20.33
N ILE A 7 12.25 34.37 -21.32
CA ILE A 7 11.63 33.61 -22.41
C ILE A 7 12.71 32.90 -23.25
N LEU A 8 13.76 33.62 -23.62
CA LEU A 8 14.90 33.05 -24.36
C LEU A 8 15.58 31.93 -23.56
N LYS A 9 15.81 32.11 -22.25
CA LYS A 9 16.39 31.06 -21.41
C LYS A 9 15.52 29.80 -21.38
N GLN A 10 14.21 29.97 -21.19
CA GLN A 10 13.31 28.83 -21.04
C GLN A 10 13.04 28.06 -22.33
N PHE A 11 13.22 28.70 -23.48
CA PHE A 11 13.18 28.02 -24.78
C PHE A 11 14.32 27.01 -24.98
N PHE A 12 15.51 27.27 -24.41
CA PHE A 12 16.66 26.37 -24.51
C PHE A 12 16.76 25.32 -23.39
N HIS A 13 15.88 25.38 -22.38
CA HIS A 13 15.77 24.34 -21.37
C HIS A 13 14.87 23.20 -21.86
N LYS A 14 15.16 21.97 -21.43
CA LYS A 14 14.28 20.82 -21.70
C LYS A 14 12.89 21.08 -21.10
N PRO A 15 11.81 20.63 -21.76
CA PRO A 15 10.47 20.75 -21.22
C PRO A 15 10.37 19.97 -19.90
N ALA A 16 9.59 20.49 -18.95
CA ALA A 16 9.34 19.84 -17.67
C ALA A 16 8.42 18.60 -17.77
N THR A 17 7.89 18.31 -18.96
CA THR A 17 6.95 17.23 -19.23
C THR A 17 7.67 15.96 -19.68
N THR A 18 7.20 14.79 -19.25
CA THR A 18 7.57 13.48 -19.80
C THR A 18 6.50 12.99 -20.77
N MET A 19 6.86 12.05 -21.65
CA MET A 19 5.91 11.44 -22.59
C MET A 19 5.11 10.33 -21.93
N PHE A 20 4.12 10.68 -21.12
CA PHE A 20 3.16 9.69 -20.60
C PHE A 20 2.33 9.10 -21.76
N PRO A 21 2.11 7.77 -21.84
CA PRO A 21 2.49 6.70 -20.92
C PRO A 21 3.80 5.97 -21.26
N TYR A 22 4.53 6.38 -22.31
CA TYR A 22 5.73 5.69 -22.80
C TYR A 22 6.94 5.81 -21.86
N GLU A 23 7.10 6.97 -21.21
CA GLU A 23 8.12 7.24 -20.22
C GLU A 23 7.45 7.52 -18.87
N PRO A 24 7.08 6.46 -18.10
CA PRO A 24 6.47 6.63 -16.79
C PRO A 24 7.44 7.31 -15.82
N LEU A 25 6.88 8.09 -14.91
CA LEU A 25 7.66 8.76 -13.87
C LEU A 25 8.33 7.73 -12.96
N GLU A 26 9.60 7.97 -12.63
CA GLU A 26 10.30 7.17 -11.64
C GLU A 26 9.74 7.49 -10.23
N ASN A 27 9.25 6.47 -9.53
CA ASN A 27 8.73 6.62 -8.18
C ASN A 27 9.88 6.73 -7.17
N PHE A 28 9.85 7.76 -6.33
CA PHE A 28 10.84 7.96 -5.27
C PHE A 28 10.67 6.96 -4.10
N GLU A 29 11.71 6.85 -3.27
CA GLU A 29 11.64 6.08 -2.03
C GLU A 29 10.60 6.69 -1.08
N GLY A 30 9.62 5.88 -0.66
CA GLY A 30 8.52 6.32 0.21
C GLY A 30 7.26 6.76 -0.53
N THR A 31 7.21 6.69 -1.87
CA THR A 31 5.96 6.86 -2.62
C THR A 31 4.92 5.85 -2.13
N ARG A 32 3.75 6.36 -1.75
CA ARG A 32 2.60 5.58 -1.29
C ARG A 32 1.65 5.39 -2.46
N GLY A 33 1.79 4.27 -3.16
CA GLY A 33 0.86 3.82 -4.19
C GLY A 33 -0.33 3.09 -3.55
N HIS A 34 -0.42 1.78 -3.77
CA HIS A 34 -1.51 0.96 -3.24
C HIS A 34 -1.06 0.01 -2.12
N LEU A 35 -2.02 -0.45 -1.31
CA LEU A 35 -1.78 -1.42 -0.25
C LEU A 35 -1.68 -2.83 -0.83
N VAL A 36 -0.62 -3.54 -0.46
CA VAL A 36 -0.38 -4.95 -0.78
C VAL A 36 -0.46 -5.76 0.51
N PHE A 37 -1.23 -6.85 0.48
CA PHE A 37 -1.44 -7.75 1.61
C PHE A 37 -0.84 -9.13 1.33
N ASP A 38 -0.03 -9.61 2.28
CA ASP A 38 0.55 -10.96 2.28
C ASP A 38 -0.21 -11.85 3.28
N PRO A 39 -1.10 -12.75 2.81
CA PRO A 39 -1.90 -13.61 3.67
C PRO A 39 -1.06 -14.62 4.46
N SER A 40 0.15 -14.94 3.99
CA SER A 40 1.03 -15.95 4.60
C SER A 40 1.66 -15.48 5.91
N LYS A 41 1.76 -14.17 6.13
CA LYS A 41 2.38 -13.57 7.33
C LYS A 41 1.36 -13.00 8.33
N CYS A 42 0.09 -12.89 7.92
CA CYS A 42 -0.93 -12.23 8.73
C CYS A 42 -1.42 -13.13 9.86
N THR A 43 -1.25 -12.73 11.12
CA THR A 43 -1.73 -13.51 12.28
C THR A 43 -3.17 -13.18 12.69
N SER A 44 -3.94 -12.43 11.89
CA SER A 44 -5.29 -11.93 12.24
C SER A 44 -5.37 -11.10 13.53
N CYS A 45 -4.32 -10.35 13.88
CA CYS A 45 -4.25 -9.56 15.13
C CYS A 45 -5.17 -8.33 15.18
N MET A 46 -5.80 -7.95 14.06
CA MET A 46 -6.75 -6.83 13.90
C MET A 46 -6.18 -5.42 14.19
N MET A 47 -4.87 -5.27 14.38
CA MET A 47 -4.27 -3.96 14.66
C MET A 47 -4.41 -2.99 13.47
N CYS A 48 -4.27 -3.50 12.24
CA CYS A 48 -4.46 -2.73 11.02
C CYS A 48 -5.88 -2.18 10.88
N MET A 49 -6.91 -2.99 11.21
CA MET A 49 -8.31 -2.57 11.22
C MET A 49 -8.55 -1.44 12.23
N LYS A 50 -8.06 -1.59 13.47
CA LYS A 50 -8.26 -0.58 14.52
C LYS A 50 -7.56 0.75 14.24
N ARG A 51 -6.40 0.71 13.56
CA ARG A 51 -5.61 1.90 13.25
C ARG A 51 -6.04 2.60 11.96
N CYS A 52 -6.87 1.97 11.14
CA CYS A 52 -7.33 2.53 9.88
C CYS A 52 -8.27 3.73 10.13
N PRO A 53 -7.90 4.97 9.73
CA PRO A 53 -8.73 6.16 10.00
C PRO A 53 -10.05 6.14 9.21
N SER A 54 -10.06 5.54 8.02
CA SER A 54 -11.23 5.45 7.14
C SER A 54 -11.99 4.13 7.26
N GLN A 55 -11.57 3.24 8.17
CA GLN A 55 -12.20 1.92 8.38
C GLN A 55 -12.32 1.10 7.08
N ALA A 56 -11.33 1.21 6.20
CA ALA A 56 -11.29 0.52 4.91
C ALA A 56 -10.95 -0.98 5.03
N ILE A 57 -10.38 -1.40 6.15
CA ILE A 57 -9.92 -2.78 6.39
C ILE A 57 -10.87 -3.45 7.37
N VAL A 58 -11.32 -4.66 7.04
CA VAL A 58 -12.12 -5.53 7.92
C VAL A 58 -11.38 -6.85 8.11
N VAL A 59 -11.21 -7.29 9.36
CA VAL A 59 -10.52 -8.55 9.68
C VAL A 59 -11.45 -9.45 10.47
N GLN A 60 -11.81 -10.58 9.88
CA GLN A 60 -12.66 -11.60 10.50
C GLN A 60 -11.80 -12.76 10.97
N ARG A 61 -11.53 -12.84 12.28
CA ARG A 61 -10.64 -13.86 12.84
C ARG A 61 -11.24 -15.27 12.88
N ALA A 62 -12.56 -15.37 13.03
CA ALA A 62 -13.25 -16.67 13.02
C ALA A 62 -13.16 -17.32 11.63
N GLU A 63 -13.37 -16.53 10.59
CA GLU A 63 -13.39 -16.97 9.19
C GLU A 63 -12.01 -16.88 8.52
N LYS A 64 -10.99 -16.36 9.22
CA LYS A 64 -9.66 -16.07 8.66
C LYS A 64 -9.72 -15.20 7.40
N LEU A 65 -10.67 -14.26 7.31
CA LEU A 65 -10.80 -13.36 6.18
C LEU A 65 -10.20 -11.99 6.49
N TRP A 66 -9.50 -11.44 5.51
CA TRP A 66 -9.01 -10.07 5.51
C TRP A 66 -9.56 -9.35 4.29
N THR A 67 -10.27 -8.26 4.51
CA THR A 67 -11.01 -7.55 3.46
C THR A 67 -10.56 -6.09 3.39
N LEU A 68 -10.36 -5.58 2.18
CA LEU A 68 -9.99 -4.20 1.89
C LEU A 68 -10.98 -3.56 0.91
N ASP A 69 -11.59 -2.46 1.34
CA ASP A 69 -12.29 -1.56 0.45
C ASP A 69 -11.30 -0.50 -0.07
N ARG A 70 -10.86 -0.65 -1.33
CA ARG A 70 -9.91 0.27 -1.96
C ARG A 70 -10.46 1.69 -2.11
N PHE A 71 -11.78 1.85 -2.24
CA PHE A 71 -12.41 3.16 -2.40
C PHE A 71 -12.54 3.93 -1.09
N ARG A 72 -12.50 3.23 0.05
CA ARG A 72 -12.39 3.85 1.37
C ARG A 72 -10.94 4.07 1.80
N CYS A 73 -9.97 3.42 1.17
CA CYS A 73 -8.58 3.54 1.55
C CYS A 73 -8.01 4.92 1.14
N VAL A 74 -7.49 5.66 2.12
CA VAL A 74 -6.83 6.97 1.90
C VAL A 74 -5.31 6.86 1.73
N MET A 75 -4.78 5.65 1.55
CA MET A 75 -3.36 5.36 1.28
C MET A 75 -2.38 5.99 2.29
N CYS A 76 -2.79 6.15 3.55
CA CYS A 76 -1.99 6.81 4.58
C CYS A 76 -0.80 6.00 5.10
N GLY A 77 -0.78 4.66 4.92
CA GLY A 77 0.30 3.78 5.39
C GLY A 77 0.24 3.38 6.87
N ASN A 78 -0.68 3.93 7.67
CA ASN A 78 -0.81 3.60 9.10
C ASN A 78 -0.97 2.11 9.42
N CYS A 79 -1.58 1.35 8.51
CA CYS A 79 -1.77 -0.10 8.66
C CYS A 79 -0.45 -0.88 8.45
N VAL A 80 0.47 -0.36 7.66
CA VAL A 80 1.81 -0.91 7.46
C VAL A 80 2.66 -0.64 8.70
N ASP A 81 2.67 0.60 9.20
CA ASP A 81 3.47 1.00 10.35
C ASP A 81 3.14 0.23 11.64
N VAL A 82 1.87 -0.17 11.81
CA VAL A 82 1.41 -0.91 12.99
C VAL A 82 1.60 -2.43 12.86
N CYS A 83 1.88 -2.94 11.66
CA CYS A 83 1.96 -4.37 11.42
C CYS A 83 3.30 -4.93 11.87
N LYS A 84 3.32 -5.64 13.00
CA LYS A 84 4.56 -6.25 13.55
C LYS A 84 5.07 -7.49 12.80
N PHE A 85 4.33 -7.93 11.79
CA PHE A 85 4.60 -9.18 11.05
C PHE A 85 4.93 -8.91 9.59
N ASP A 86 5.02 -7.65 9.18
CA ASP A 86 5.28 -7.22 7.80
C ASP A 86 4.34 -7.89 6.77
N ALA A 87 3.10 -8.15 7.19
CA ALA A 87 2.06 -8.72 6.34
C ALA A 87 1.41 -7.68 5.41
N LEU A 88 1.74 -6.41 5.59
CA LEU A 88 1.21 -5.29 4.80
C LEU A 88 2.38 -4.45 4.31
N SER A 89 2.32 -4.02 3.06
CA SER A 89 3.31 -3.12 2.47
C SER A 89 2.64 -2.11 1.53
N MET A 90 3.28 -0.96 1.33
CA MET A 90 2.86 0.01 0.32
C MET A 90 3.65 -0.25 -0.96
N ALA A 91 2.96 -0.62 -2.03
CA ALA A 91 3.53 -0.62 -3.37
C ALA A 91 3.79 0.82 -3.82
N ARG A 92 4.76 0.97 -4.73
CA ARG A 92 5.12 2.27 -5.28
C ARG A 92 4.26 2.61 -6.50
N GLU A 93 3.76 1.61 -7.20
CA GLU A 93 2.83 1.81 -8.31
C GLU A 93 1.44 2.19 -7.78
N TYR A 94 0.77 3.09 -8.50
CA TYR A 94 -0.64 3.36 -8.28
C TYR A 94 -1.48 2.14 -8.67
N SER A 95 -2.60 1.94 -7.98
CA SER A 95 -3.57 0.93 -8.37
C SER A 95 -4.16 1.26 -9.74
N GLU A 96 -4.53 0.22 -10.49
CA GLU A 96 -5.25 0.38 -11.74
C GLU A 96 -6.56 1.16 -11.53
N SER A 97 -6.94 1.91 -12.56
CA SER A 97 -8.20 2.65 -12.56
C SER A 97 -9.36 1.66 -12.67
N ALA A 98 -10.16 1.55 -11.61
CA ALA A 98 -11.37 0.74 -11.62
C ALA A 98 -12.51 1.43 -12.38
N THR A 99 -13.27 0.66 -13.16
CA THR A 99 -14.53 1.16 -13.73
C THR A 99 -15.64 1.18 -12.67
N PRO A 100 -16.75 1.95 -12.86
CA PRO A 100 -17.84 1.98 -11.89
C PRO A 100 -18.48 0.61 -11.60
N ALA A 101 -18.41 -0.32 -12.56
CA ALA A 101 -18.90 -1.69 -12.41
C ALA A 101 -17.98 -2.58 -11.57
N GLU A 102 -16.69 -2.25 -11.49
CA GLU A 102 -15.65 -3.04 -10.84
C GLU A 102 -15.27 -2.50 -9.46
N ARG A 103 -16.21 -1.82 -8.79
CA ARG A 103 -16.02 -1.31 -7.43
C ARG A 103 -15.84 -2.49 -6.46
N SER A 104 -14.61 -3.00 -6.38
CA SER A 104 -14.34 -4.29 -5.76
C SER A 104 -13.82 -4.10 -4.35
N VAL A 105 -14.51 -4.79 -3.45
CA VAL A 105 -14.03 -5.08 -2.10
C VAL A 105 -13.19 -6.34 -2.24
N GLU A 106 -11.88 -6.20 -2.03
CA GLU A 106 -10.98 -7.34 -2.15
C GLU A 106 -10.98 -8.13 -0.86
N THR A 107 -11.15 -9.44 -0.98
CA THR A 107 -11.15 -10.35 0.17
C THR A 107 -10.07 -11.40 -0.02
N TYR A 108 -9.24 -11.56 1.01
CA TYR A 108 -8.13 -12.48 1.06
C TYR A 108 -8.33 -13.46 2.22
N GLU A 109 -8.05 -14.73 1.97
CA GLU A 109 -8.03 -15.75 3.02
C GLU A 109 -6.64 -15.78 3.68
N ILE A 110 -6.60 -15.77 5.01
CA ILE A 110 -5.38 -15.75 5.80
C ILE A 110 -4.85 -17.19 5.94
N THR A 111 -3.69 -17.45 5.36
CA THR A 111 -3.05 -18.78 5.33
C THR A 111 -2.02 -19.00 6.42
N TYR A 112 -1.70 -17.98 7.23
CA TYR A 112 -0.68 -18.08 8.27
C TYR A 112 -0.92 -19.25 9.25
N VAL A 113 0.09 -20.11 9.34
CA VAL A 113 0.17 -21.17 10.35
C VAL A 113 1.17 -20.73 11.42
N LYS A 114 0.73 -20.69 12.67
CA LYS A 114 1.61 -20.36 13.78
C LYS A 114 2.71 -21.42 13.90
N PRO A 115 4.00 -21.06 13.81
CA PRO A 115 5.08 -22.02 13.98
C PRO A 115 5.06 -22.58 15.40
N GLU A 116 5.38 -23.87 15.54
CA GLU A 116 5.52 -24.51 16.84
C GLU A 116 6.63 -23.82 17.62
N ARG A 117 6.33 -23.43 18.86
CA ARG A 117 7.33 -22.80 19.73
C ARG A 117 8.31 -23.91 20.16
N PRO A 118 9.63 -23.80 19.89
CA PRO A 118 10.58 -24.76 20.44
C PRO A 118 10.44 -24.75 21.96
N LYS A 119 10.25 -25.93 22.56
CA LYS A 119 10.16 -26.09 24.01
C LYS A 119 11.46 -25.53 24.58
N LYS A 120 11.35 -24.56 25.50
CA LYS A 120 12.51 -24.08 26.27
C LYS A 120 13.07 -25.31 26.97
N GLU A 121 14.25 -25.77 26.55
CA GLU A 121 15.04 -26.68 27.36
C GLU A 121 15.27 -25.95 28.69
N THR A 122 14.74 -26.53 29.75
CA THR A 122 15.00 -26.11 31.12
C THR A 122 16.51 -26.19 31.32
N ALA A 123 17.16 -25.04 31.35
CA ALA A 123 18.55 -24.95 31.82
C ALA A 123 18.56 -25.43 33.27
N GLU A 124 19.18 -26.59 33.47
CA GLU A 124 19.53 -27.17 34.76
C GLU A 124 20.52 -26.27 35.51
#